data_AF-A0A5J4NR41-F1
#
_entry.id   AF-A0A5J4NR41-F1
#
_cell.length_a   1.000
_cell.length_b   1.000
_cell.length_c   1.000
_cell.angle_alpha   90.00
_cell.angle_beta   90.00
_cell.angle_gamma   90.00
#
_symmetry.space_group_name_H-M   'P 1'
#
loop_
_entity.id
_entity.type
_entity.pdbx_description
1 polymer ?
#
loop_
_entity_poly.entity_id
_entity_poly.type
_entity_poly.pdbx_seq_one_letter_code
_entity_poly.pdbx_strand_id
1 'polypeptide(L)'
;MLWAVAVRQTELAVLIEFTKPLVTVHPVPLPSDVVFVIAHSGVHARKAATSMYNERVSECRIATRLLIKQSPDPELNASTRPLCLADAQQAWKLARPGLMLASEQTGESIVERCLKVGVDTRDQLLRDGRMTINELDRCLAPTTKNMTEFKLRARAEHVYAEAERTRAFYDLCQQFAAGDTSLLADLPQKLGELMNQSQESCAKLYECSCPALDELVNVCKSAGAIGSRLTGAGWGGCTVSLVPVADLTRFMHQIRRDYYEKRGLSQHEADQLVFVSKPAHPAYVMLVY
;
A
#
# COMPACT_ATOMS: atom_id res chain seq x y z
N MET A 1 0.40 -4.94 -2.14
CA MET A 1 1.66 -4.34 -2.64
C MET A 1 1.89 -4.87 -4.06
N LEU A 2 1.73 -4.03 -5.09
CA LEU A 2 1.97 -4.42 -6.49
C LEU A 2 3.49 -4.49 -6.73
N TRP A 3 3.99 -5.70 -6.95
CA TRP A 3 5.33 -5.94 -7.47
C TRP A 3 5.20 -6.64 -8.82
N ALA A 4 6.09 -6.31 -9.76
CA ALA A 4 6.29 -7.10 -10.96
C ALA A 4 6.83 -8.48 -10.54
N VAL A 5 5.93 -9.45 -10.42
CA VAL A 5 6.24 -10.87 -10.37
C VAL A 5 6.31 -11.35 -11.82
N ALA A 6 7.14 -12.35 -12.11
CA ALA A 6 7.16 -13.02 -13.41
C ALA A 6 5.81 -13.73 -13.61
N VAL A 7 4.82 -13.01 -14.15
CA VAL A 7 3.48 -13.52 -14.41
C VAL A 7 3.27 -13.56 -15.91
N ARG A 8 2.84 -14.72 -16.39
CA ARG A 8 2.67 -15.16 -17.78
C ARG A 8 1.75 -14.30 -18.68
N GLN A 9 1.30 -13.12 -18.26
CA GLN A 9 0.34 -12.29 -18.98
C GLN A 9 0.97 -10.98 -19.45
N THR A 10 0.76 -10.68 -20.72
CA THR A 10 1.26 -9.49 -21.40
C THR A 10 0.18 -8.40 -21.40
N GLU A 11 0.59 -7.16 -21.17
CA GLU A 11 -0.19 -5.92 -21.38
C GLU A 11 -1.33 -5.60 -20.40
N LEU A 12 -1.58 -6.41 -19.38
CA LEU A 12 -2.54 -6.09 -18.31
C LEU A 12 -1.85 -5.89 -16.96
N ALA A 13 -2.43 -5.01 -16.14
CA ALA A 13 -2.09 -4.97 -14.71
C ALA A 13 -2.54 -6.27 -14.04
N VAL A 14 -2.03 -6.54 -12.83
CA VAL A 14 -2.31 -7.80 -12.13
C VAL A 14 -2.64 -7.60 -10.66
N LEU A 15 -3.64 -8.32 -10.16
CA LEU A 15 -3.88 -8.55 -8.74
C LEU A 15 -3.13 -9.82 -8.33
N ILE A 16 -2.26 -9.71 -7.33
CA ILE A 16 -1.46 -10.83 -6.81
C ILE A 16 -1.99 -11.21 -5.43
N GLU A 17 -2.41 -12.45 -5.27
CA GLU A 17 -2.93 -13.00 -4.02
C GLU A 17 -1.95 -13.99 -3.39
N PHE A 18 -1.72 -13.83 -2.08
CA PHE A 18 -0.81 -14.66 -1.26
C PHE A 18 -1.56 -15.57 -0.27
N THR A 19 -2.89 -15.65 -0.35
CA THR A 19 -3.77 -16.32 0.63
C THR A 19 -3.87 -17.83 0.42
N LYS A 20 -3.36 -18.35 -0.68
CA LYS A 20 -3.31 -19.78 -1.01
C LYS A 20 -1.87 -20.29 -0.92
N PRO A 21 -1.64 -21.61 -0.77
CA PRO A 21 -0.30 -22.19 -0.78
C PRO A 21 0.50 -21.86 -2.06
N LEU A 22 -0.17 -21.42 -3.12
CA LEU A 22 0.43 -20.89 -4.34
C LEU A 22 0.04 -19.42 -4.54
N VAL A 23 1.00 -18.61 -5.01
CA VAL A 23 0.75 -17.25 -5.47
C VAL A 23 -0.21 -17.30 -6.65
N THR A 24 -1.38 -16.67 -6.51
CA THR A 24 -2.38 -16.59 -7.58
C THR A 24 -2.33 -15.20 -8.20
N VAL A 25 -2.55 -15.12 -9.51
CA VAL A 25 -2.52 -13.85 -10.24
C VAL A 25 -3.74 -13.71 -11.11
N HIS A 26 -4.39 -12.54 -11.03
CA HIS A 26 -5.58 -12.20 -11.79
C HIS A 26 -5.30 -10.98 -12.67
N PRO A 27 -5.65 -11.01 -13.97
CA PRO A 27 -5.54 -9.84 -14.83
C PRO A 27 -6.47 -8.72 -14.36
N VAL A 28 -6.06 -7.48 -14.56
CA VAL A 28 -6.80 -6.27 -14.23
C VAL A 28 -6.88 -5.39 -15.48
N PRO A 29 -8.03 -5.36 -16.18
CA PRO A 29 -8.23 -4.54 -17.35
C PRO A 29 -8.39 -3.08 -16.91
N LEU A 30 -7.44 -2.24 -17.34
CA LEU A 30 -7.44 -0.81 -17.06
C LEU A 30 -8.23 -0.06 -18.14
N PRO A 31 -8.85 1.08 -17.82
CA PRO A 31 -9.48 1.95 -18.83
C PRO A 31 -8.43 2.44 -19.84
N SER A 32 -8.80 2.53 -21.12
CA SER A 32 -7.87 2.87 -22.21
C SER A 32 -7.63 4.37 -22.39
N ASP A 33 -8.48 5.20 -21.78
CA ASP A 33 -8.46 6.67 -21.82
C ASP A 33 -7.56 7.28 -20.73
N VAL A 34 -6.92 6.44 -19.91
CA VAL A 34 -5.97 6.84 -18.87
C VAL A 34 -4.63 6.14 -19.02
N VAL A 35 -3.59 6.75 -18.48
CA VAL A 35 -2.24 6.20 -18.40
C VAL A 35 -1.66 6.40 -17.02
N PHE A 36 -0.72 5.53 -16.65
CA PHE A 36 0.08 5.70 -15.46
C PHE A 36 1.39 6.42 -15.80
N VAL A 37 1.68 7.49 -15.07
CA VAL A 37 2.96 8.18 -15.13
C VAL A 37 3.72 7.92 -13.83
N ILE A 38 4.97 7.51 -13.96
CA ILE A 38 5.89 7.32 -12.85
C ILE A 38 6.80 8.55 -12.77
N ALA A 39 6.93 9.12 -11.58
CA ALA A 39 7.83 10.25 -11.33
C ALA A 39 8.69 9.98 -10.08
N HIS A 40 10.00 10.11 -10.20
CA HIS A 40 10.93 9.90 -9.08
C HIS A 40 11.12 11.19 -8.28
N SER A 41 10.96 11.13 -6.96
CA SER A 41 11.04 12.30 -6.06
C SER A 41 12.43 12.97 -6.01
N GLY A 42 13.46 12.31 -6.52
CA GLY A 42 14.87 12.70 -6.37
C GLY A 42 15.50 12.24 -5.05
N VAL A 43 14.72 11.62 -4.15
CA VAL A 43 15.18 11.08 -2.87
C VAL A 43 15.36 9.57 -2.96
N HIS A 44 16.57 9.07 -2.72
CA HIS A 44 16.83 7.63 -2.70
C HIS A 44 16.60 7.05 -1.30
N ALA A 45 15.60 6.17 -1.17
CA ALA A 45 15.38 5.42 0.06
C ALA A 45 16.36 4.23 0.16
N ARG A 46 17.31 4.28 1.11
CA ARG A 46 18.23 3.16 1.40
C ARG A 46 17.57 2.12 2.31
N LYS A 47 16.63 1.37 1.75
CA LYS A 47 15.72 0.44 2.47
C LYS A 47 16.46 -0.62 3.30
N ALA A 48 17.56 -1.17 2.79
CA ALA A 48 18.33 -2.20 3.49
C ALA A 48 19.25 -1.64 4.60
N ALA A 49 19.49 -0.33 4.59
CA ALA A 49 20.39 0.33 5.54
C ALA A 49 19.66 0.95 6.74
N THR A 50 18.32 0.91 6.76
CA THR A 50 17.49 1.53 7.80
C THR A 50 16.51 0.52 8.40
N SER A 51 16.15 0.73 9.66
CA SER A 51 15.18 -0.11 10.37
C SER A 51 13.73 0.20 10.00
N MET A 52 13.44 1.37 9.41
CA MET A 52 12.10 1.91 9.19
C MET A 52 11.11 0.92 8.57
N TYR A 53 11.54 0.16 7.55
CA TYR A 53 10.70 -0.87 6.95
C TYR A 53 10.39 -2.01 7.92
N ASN A 54 11.41 -2.51 8.63
CA ASN A 54 11.26 -3.59 9.60
C ASN A 54 10.50 -3.16 10.86
N GLU A 55 10.55 -1.87 11.22
CA GLU A 55 9.74 -1.30 12.30
C GLU A 55 8.26 -1.45 11.99
N ARG A 56 7.81 -1.07 10.77
CA ARG A 56 6.42 -1.26 10.34
C ARG A 56 6.02 -2.74 10.32
N VAL A 57 6.90 -3.62 9.86
CA VAL A 57 6.66 -5.07 9.91
C VAL A 57 6.47 -5.56 11.35
N SER A 58 7.30 -5.07 12.26
CA SER A 58 7.24 -5.43 13.68
C SER A 58 5.96 -4.91 14.34
N GLU A 59 5.58 -3.65 14.11
CA GLU A 59 4.32 -3.07 14.57
C GLU A 59 3.11 -3.87 14.08
N CYS A 60 3.06 -4.24 12.79
CA CYS A 60 1.99 -5.07 12.23
C CYS A 60 1.91 -6.47 12.86
N ARG A 61 3.05 -7.10 13.16
CA ARG A 61 3.10 -8.41 13.84
C ARG A 61 2.59 -8.34 15.28
N ILE A 62 2.97 -7.29 15.99
CA ILE A 62 2.48 -7.03 17.35
C ILE A 62 0.96 -6.81 17.32
N ALA A 63 0.47 -5.93 16.43
CA ALA A 63 -0.95 -5.69 16.24
C ALA A 63 -1.72 -6.98 15.91
N THR A 64 -1.17 -7.81 15.03
CA THR A 64 -1.73 -9.13 14.68
C THR A 64 -1.93 -10.01 15.91
N ARG A 65 -0.93 -10.15 16.78
CA ARG A 65 -1.03 -10.98 17.98
C ARG A 65 -2.10 -10.47 18.94
N LEU A 66 -2.18 -9.15 19.14
CA LEU A 66 -3.21 -8.55 20.00
C LEU A 66 -4.62 -8.74 19.44
N LEU A 67 -4.81 -8.64 18.11
CA LEU A 67 -6.09 -8.89 17.45
C LEU A 67 -6.53 -10.35 17.55
N ILE A 68 -5.61 -11.30 17.38
CA ILE A 68 -5.91 -12.74 17.46
C ILE A 68 -6.20 -13.18 18.89
N LYS A 69 -5.53 -12.58 19.89
CA LYS A 69 -5.76 -12.94 21.31
C LYS A 69 -7.21 -12.71 21.76
N GLN A 70 -7.92 -11.81 21.10
CA GLN A 70 -9.34 -11.53 21.36
C GLN A 70 -10.28 -12.21 20.36
N SER A 71 -9.76 -12.95 19.38
CA SER A 71 -10.56 -13.60 18.33
C SER A 71 -11.14 -14.93 18.82
N PRO A 72 -12.19 -15.45 18.15
CA PRO A 72 -12.78 -16.75 18.48
C PRO A 72 -11.96 -17.97 18.00
N ASP A 73 -10.70 -17.79 17.59
CA ASP A 73 -9.86 -18.85 17.01
C ASP A 73 -8.70 -19.23 17.97
N PRO A 74 -8.86 -20.30 18.78
CA PRO A 74 -7.84 -20.71 19.74
C PRO A 74 -6.59 -21.30 19.09
N GLU A 75 -6.69 -21.85 17.87
CA GLU A 75 -5.57 -22.48 17.17
C GLU A 75 -4.58 -21.42 16.68
N LEU A 76 -5.08 -20.36 16.02
CA LEU A 76 -4.23 -19.25 15.59
C LEU A 76 -3.64 -18.50 16.79
N ASN A 77 -4.37 -18.38 17.90
CA ASN A 77 -3.86 -17.75 19.12
C ASN A 77 -2.67 -18.54 19.71
N ALA A 78 -2.79 -19.87 19.77
CA ALA A 78 -1.73 -20.77 20.22
C ALA A 78 -0.55 -20.89 19.24
N SER A 79 -0.73 -20.46 17.99
CA SER A 79 0.29 -20.59 16.94
C SER A 79 1.60 -19.87 17.27
N THR A 80 2.71 -20.53 16.97
CA THR A 80 4.07 -20.02 17.21
C THR A 80 4.77 -19.56 15.93
N ARG A 81 4.17 -19.80 14.75
CA ARG A 81 4.69 -19.31 13.47
C ARG A 81 4.56 -17.78 13.39
N PRO A 82 5.31 -17.11 12.49
CA PRO A 82 5.04 -15.72 12.15
C PRO A 82 3.61 -15.55 11.59
N LEU A 83 2.86 -14.64 12.19
CA LEU A 83 1.51 -14.26 11.78
C LEU A 83 1.50 -12.86 11.18
N CYS A 84 0.51 -12.57 10.34
CA CYS A 84 0.26 -11.27 9.74
C CYS A 84 -1.20 -10.84 9.91
N LEU A 85 -1.52 -9.59 9.55
CA LEU A 85 -2.86 -9.04 9.75
C LEU A 85 -3.96 -9.78 8.96
N ALA A 86 -3.60 -10.47 7.87
CA ALA A 86 -4.53 -11.37 7.17
C ALA A 86 -4.89 -12.60 8.01
N ASP A 87 -3.95 -13.15 8.79
CA ASP A 87 -4.24 -14.24 9.75
C ASP A 87 -5.20 -13.76 10.83
N ALA A 88 -5.06 -12.51 11.30
CA ALA A 88 -6.02 -11.92 12.23
C ALA A 88 -7.42 -11.81 11.62
N GLN A 89 -7.56 -11.33 10.37
CA GLN A 89 -8.85 -11.32 9.67
C GLN A 89 -9.46 -12.73 9.59
N GLN A 90 -8.65 -13.75 9.28
CA GLN A 90 -9.09 -15.16 9.26
C GLN A 90 -9.55 -15.63 10.64
N ALA A 91 -8.83 -15.28 11.71
CA ALA A 91 -9.16 -15.64 13.08
C ALA A 91 -10.52 -15.06 13.53
N TRP A 92 -10.93 -13.92 12.95
CA TRP A 92 -12.25 -13.32 13.12
C TRP A 92 -13.30 -13.80 12.10
N LYS A 93 -12.94 -14.72 11.20
CA LYS A 93 -13.80 -15.32 10.16
C LYS A 93 -14.43 -14.30 9.22
N LEU A 94 -13.72 -13.21 8.93
CA LEU A 94 -14.23 -12.13 8.07
C LEU A 94 -13.84 -12.35 6.61
N ALA A 95 -14.81 -12.21 5.71
CA ALA A 95 -14.62 -12.38 4.27
C ALA A 95 -13.84 -11.23 3.61
N ARG A 96 -13.84 -10.04 4.21
CA ARG A 96 -13.19 -8.83 3.69
C ARG A 96 -12.36 -8.10 4.75
N PRO A 97 -11.25 -7.49 4.36
CA PRO A 97 -10.41 -6.71 5.27
C PRO A 97 -11.15 -5.48 5.82
N GLY A 98 -12.00 -4.82 5.02
CA GLY A 98 -12.79 -3.68 5.49
C GLY A 98 -13.69 -3.98 6.69
N LEU A 99 -14.10 -5.23 6.89
CA LEU A 99 -14.91 -5.64 8.05
C LEU A 99 -14.13 -5.59 9.37
N MET A 100 -12.80 -5.62 9.34
CA MET A 100 -12.00 -5.38 10.55
C MET A 100 -12.13 -3.94 11.07
N LEU A 101 -12.52 -3.01 10.18
CA LEU A 101 -12.67 -1.58 10.42
C LEU A 101 -14.13 -1.13 10.50
N ALA A 102 -15.07 -2.02 10.17
CA ALA A 102 -16.49 -1.71 10.28
C ALA A 102 -16.93 -1.82 11.75
N SER A 103 -17.68 -0.82 12.22
CA SER A 103 -18.37 -0.94 13.51
C SER A 103 -19.53 -1.91 13.36
N GLU A 104 -19.57 -2.95 14.20
CA GLU A 104 -20.78 -3.75 14.38
C GLU A 104 -21.77 -3.01 15.31
N GLN A 105 -22.81 -3.72 15.76
CA GLN A 105 -23.87 -3.25 16.66
C GLN A 105 -23.37 -2.56 17.95
N THR A 106 -22.09 -2.73 18.31
CA THR A 106 -21.43 -2.21 19.51
C THR A 106 -20.91 -0.77 19.39
N GLY A 107 -20.92 -0.16 18.20
CA GLY A 107 -20.44 1.21 17.98
C GLY A 107 -18.91 1.36 17.80
N GLU A 108 -18.15 0.26 17.93
CA GLU A 108 -16.71 0.18 17.68
C GLU A 108 -16.40 -0.99 16.75
N SER A 109 -15.40 -0.84 15.89
CA SER A 109 -14.87 -1.92 15.07
C SER A 109 -13.94 -2.87 15.86
N ILE A 110 -13.60 -4.02 15.26
CA ILE A 110 -12.68 -5.00 15.87
C ILE A 110 -11.32 -4.38 16.17
N VAL A 111 -10.79 -3.56 15.25
CA VAL A 111 -9.51 -2.88 15.44
C VAL A 111 -9.56 -1.90 16.61
N GLU A 112 -10.65 -1.16 16.74
CA GLU A 112 -10.85 -0.17 17.80
C GLU A 112 -10.96 -0.80 19.18
N ARG A 113 -11.72 -1.88 19.28
CA ARG A 113 -11.87 -2.67 20.51
C ARG A 113 -10.54 -3.28 20.95
N CYS A 114 -9.71 -3.73 20.00
CA CYS A 114 -8.50 -4.48 20.31
C CYS A 114 -7.25 -3.62 20.49
N LEU A 115 -7.15 -2.48 19.80
CA LEU A 115 -5.93 -1.67 19.68
C LEU A 115 -6.20 -0.22 20.12
N LYS A 116 -5.31 0.34 20.95
CA LYS A 116 -5.43 1.70 21.49
C LYS A 116 -5.05 2.74 20.43
N VAL A 117 -5.66 3.91 20.50
CA VAL A 117 -5.23 5.08 19.72
C VAL A 117 -3.87 5.57 20.24
N GLY A 118 -2.99 5.98 19.32
CA GLY A 118 -1.69 6.57 19.66
C GLY A 118 -0.56 5.55 19.73
N VAL A 119 0.30 5.71 20.74
CA VAL A 119 1.53 4.93 20.91
C VAL A 119 1.37 3.97 22.09
N ASP A 120 1.53 2.68 21.83
CA ASP A 120 1.73 1.66 22.86
C ASP A 120 3.24 1.57 23.17
N THR A 121 3.61 1.59 24.45
CA THR A 121 5.01 1.35 24.86
C THR A 121 5.25 -0.12 25.19
N ARG A 122 6.48 -0.59 24.97
CA ARG A 122 6.93 -1.95 25.36
C ARG A 122 6.59 -2.23 26.82
N ASP A 123 6.90 -1.30 27.73
CA ASP A 123 6.67 -1.54 29.15
C ASP A 123 5.18 -1.58 29.49
N GLN A 124 4.33 -0.74 28.86
CA GLN A 124 2.88 -0.83 29.05
C GLN A 124 2.33 -2.17 28.56
N LEU A 125 2.75 -2.64 27.38
CA LEU A 125 2.30 -3.93 26.84
C LEU A 125 2.62 -5.11 27.77
N LEU A 126 3.78 -5.07 28.43
CA LEU A 126 4.23 -6.09 29.39
C LEU A 126 3.55 -5.93 30.76
N ARG A 127 3.52 -4.71 31.32
CA ARG A 127 2.90 -4.42 32.63
C ARG A 127 1.40 -4.69 32.64
N ASP A 128 0.70 -4.32 31.57
CA ASP A 128 -0.75 -4.54 31.43
C ASP A 128 -1.08 -6.01 31.12
N GLY A 129 -0.09 -6.90 30.98
CA GLY A 129 -0.28 -8.31 30.63
C GLY A 129 -0.86 -8.53 29.22
N ARG A 130 -0.86 -7.49 28.37
CA ARG A 130 -1.36 -7.59 26.99
C ARG A 130 -0.49 -8.54 26.18
N MET A 131 0.83 -8.54 26.43
CA MET A 131 1.77 -9.49 25.85
C MET A 131 2.79 -9.99 26.88
N THR A 132 3.28 -11.21 26.69
CA THR A 132 4.49 -11.69 27.36
C THR A 132 5.76 -11.22 26.63
N ILE A 133 6.90 -11.24 27.30
CA ILE A 133 8.20 -10.90 26.69
C ILE A 133 8.50 -11.79 25.47
N ASN A 134 8.22 -13.10 25.58
CA ASN A 134 8.44 -14.06 24.50
C ASN A 134 7.52 -13.83 23.29
N GLU A 135 6.29 -13.36 23.49
CA GLU A 135 5.42 -13.00 22.38
C GLU A 135 5.89 -11.74 21.67
N LEU A 136 6.27 -10.71 22.43
CA LEU A 136 6.78 -9.47 21.87
C LEU A 136 8.08 -9.73 21.09
N ASP A 137 9.00 -10.50 21.67
CA ASP A 137 10.29 -10.80 21.04
C ASP A 137 10.18 -11.57 19.73
N ARG A 138 9.16 -12.42 19.58
CA ARG A 138 8.88 -13.13 18.32
C ARG A 138 8.33 -12.22 17.23
N CYS A 139 7.74 -11.07 17.59
CA CYS A 139 7.24 -10.10 16.63
C CYS A 139 8.36 -9.20 16.08
N LEU A 140 9.44 -9.00 16.84
CA LEU A 140 10.56 -8.12 16.51
C LEU A 140 11.63 -8.83 15.66
N ALA A 141 12.16 -8.11 14.66
CA ALA A 141 13.33 -8.50 13.90
C ALA A 141 14.63 -8.10 14.66
N PRO A 142 15.81 -8.64 14.29
CA PRO A 142 17.08 -8.23 14.91
C PRO A 142 17.31 -6.71 14.90
N THR A 143 16.94 -6.04 13.81
CA THR A 143 17.08 -4.58 13.64
C THR A 143 16.06 -3.77 14.43
N THR A 144 15.05 -4.40 15.03
CA THR A 144 13.96 -3.74 15.77
C THR A 144 13.85 -4.20 17.22
N LYS A 145 14.81 -5.01 17.71
CA LYS A 145 14.82 -5.51 19.09
C LYS A 145 14.77 -4.42 20.15
N ASN A 146 15.34 -3.25 19.85
CA ASN A 146 15.43 -2.13 20.79
C ASN A 146 14.23 -1.17 20.73
N MET A 147 13.22 -1.44 19.89
CA MET A 147 12.02 -0.58 19.83
C MET A 147 11.29 -0.56 21.19
N THR A 148 10.89 0.62 21.63
CA THR A 148 10.16 0.84 22.88
C THR A 148 8.74 1.37 22.66
N GLU A 149 8.42 1.79 21.44
CA GLU A 149 7.16 2.46 21.08
C GLU A 149 6.59 1.86 19.79
N PHE A 150 5.27 1.72 19.73
CA PHE A 150 4.57 1.08 18.62
C PHE A 150 3.23 1.78 18.31
N LYS A 151 2.97 2.15 17.05
CA LYS A 151 1.69 2.75 16.60
C LYS A 151 0.75 1.69 16.05
N LEU A 152 0.38 0.74 16.89
CA LEU A 152 -0.26 -0.52 16.50
C LEU A 152 -1.58 -0.33 15.75
N ARG A 153 -2.50 0.49 16.29
CA ARG A 153 -3.81 0.77 15.68
C ARG A 153 -3.65 1.42 14.30
N ALA A 154 -2.83 2.46 14.19
CA ALA A 154 -2.61 3.16 12.92
C ALA A 154 -2.05 2.22 11.82
N ARG A 155 -1.13 1.30 12.17
CA ARG A 155 -0.60 0.33 11.20
C ARG A 155 -1.66 -0.68 10.77
N ALA A 156 -2.46 -1.18 11.71
CA ALA A 156 -3.56 -2.10 11.40
C ALA A 156 -4.63 -1.43 10.52
N GLU A 157 -5.08 -0.24 10.87
CA GLU A 157 -6.03 0.57 10.09
C GLU A 157 -5.53 0.81 8.67
N HIS A 158 -4.26 1.21 8.52
CA HIS A 158 -3.65 1.36 7.19
C HIS A 158 -3.74 0.07 6.38
N VAL A 159 -3.27 -1.06 6.94
CA VAL A 159 -3.16 -2.32 6.20
C VAL A 159 -4.53 -2.85 5.78
N TYR A 160 -5.52 -2.84 6.68
CA TYR A 160 -6.87 -3.31 6.32
C TYR A 160 -7.55 -2.39 5.31
N ALA A 161 -7.44 -1.06 5.48
CA ALA A 161 -8.00 -0.11 4.53
C ALA A 161 -7.31 -0.18 3.16
N GLU A 162 -5.99 -0.38 3.12
CA GLU A 162 -5.23 -0.52 1.86
C GLU A 162 -5.57 -1.83 1.13
N ALA A 163 -5.77 -2.92 1.88
CA ALA A 163 -6.24 -4.19 1.32
C ALA A 163 -7.65 -4.05 0.74
N GLU A 164 -8.56 -3.33 1.43
CA GLU A 164 -9.90 -3.07 0.91
C GLU A 164 -9.86 -2.17 -0.33
N ARG A 165 -9.05 -1.10 -0.34
CA ARG A 165 -8.86 -0.25 -1.54
C ARG A 165 -8.33 -1.03 -2.73
N THR A 166 -7.38 -1.94 -2.49
CA THR A 166 -6.85 -2.82 -3.55
C THR A 166 -7.95 -3.69 -4.16
N ARG A 167 -8.81 -4.26 -3.32
CA ARG A 167 -9.93 -5.09 -3.77
C ARG A 167 -11.00 -4.26 -4.48
N ALA A 168 -11.34 -3.07 -3.96
CA ALA A 168 -12.27 -2.16 -4.60
C ALA A 168 -11.79 -1.70 -5.98
N PHE A 169 -10.49 -1.39 -6.12
CA PHE A 169 -9.88 -1.05 -7.40
C PHE A 169 -10.03 -2.21 -8.40
N TYR A 170 -9.70 -3.43 -7.95
CA TYR A 170 -9.87 -4.63 -8.77
C TYR A 170 -11.33 -4.86 -9.19
N ASP A 171 -12.27 -4.80 -8.25
CA ASP A 171 -13.70 -5.02 -8.50
C ASP A 171 -14.24 -4.01 -9.52
N LEU A 172 -13.85 -2.73 -9.42
CA LEU A 172 -14.24 -1.68 -10.37
C LEU A 172 -13.71 -1.96 -11.78
N CYS A 173 -12.45 -2.37 -11.92
CA CYS A 173 -11.87 -2.75 -13.21
C CYS A 173 -12.55 -3.98 -13.81
N GLN A 174 -12.90 -4.98 -12.99
CA GLN A 174 -13.60 -6.17 -13.45
C GLN A 174 -15.04 -5.86 -13.92
N GLN A 175 -15.77 -5.02 -13.18
CA GLN A 175 -17.11 -4.58 -13.57
C GLN A 175 -17.09 -3.81 -14.89
N PHE A 176 -16.10 -2.94 -15.07
CA PHE A 176 -15.86 -2.22 -16.33
C PHE A 176 -15.68 -3.18 -17.52
N ALA A 177 -14.80 -4.18 -17.38
CA ALA A 177 -14.57 -5.15 -18.45
C ALA A 177 -15.76 -6.08 -18.72
N ALA A 178 -16.68 -6.23 -17.76
CA ALA A 178 -17.94 -6.94 -17.96
C ALA A 178 -18.99 -6.12 -18.73
N GLY A 179 -18.70 -4.85 -19.07
CA GLY A 179 -19.58 -4.00 -19.87
C GLY A 179 -20.63 -3.24 -19.05
N ASP A 180 -20.42 -3.05 -17.75
CA ASP A 180 -21.32 -2.23 -16.93
C ASP A 180 -21.19 -0.74 -17.30
N THR A 181 -22.13 -0.28 -18.15
CA THR A 181 -22.14 1.07 -18.71
C THR A 181 -22.37 2.18 -17.67
N SER A 182 -22.94 1.85 -16.51
CA SER A 182 -23.23 2.83 -15.44
C SER A 182 -21.98 3.39 -14.77
N LEU A 183 -20.84 2.71 -14.93
CA LEU A 183 -19.56 3.08 -14.32
C LEU A 183 -18.61 3.78 -15.30
N LEU A 184 -18.90 3.79 -16.61
CA LEU A 184 -17.96 4.21 -17.65
C LEU A 184 -17.54 5.68 -17.52
N ALA A 185 -18.45 6.58 -17.14
CA ALA A 185 -18.16 8.01 -17.06
C ALA A 185 -17.31 8.40 -15.84
N ASP A 186 -17.42 7.66 -14.73
CA ASP A 186 -16.82 8.03 -13.44
C ASP A 186 -15.70 7.09 -12.98
N LEU A 187 -15.40 6.03 -13.75
CA LEU A 187 -14.44 5.02 -13.35
C LEU A 187 -13.04 5.61 -13.11
N PRO A 188 -12.44 6.40 -14.02
CA PRO A 188 -11.15 7.04 -13.76
C PRO A 188 -11.12 7.83 -12.45
N GLN A 189 -12.19 8.57 -12.14
CA GLN A 189 -12.33 9.36 -10.92
C GLN A 189 -12.37 8.46 -9.68
N LYS A 190 -13.19 7.40 -9.69
CA LYS A 190 -13.24 6.42 -8.59
C LYS A 190 -11.89 5.74 -8.35
N LEU A 191 -11.18 5.36 -9.41
CA LEU A 191 -9.84 4.78 -9.30
C LEU A 191 -8.84 5.80 -8.72
N GLY A 192 -8.89 7.05 -9.19
CA GLY A 192 -8.05 8.13 -8.68
C GLY A 192 -8.32 8.48 -7.21
N GLU A 193 -9.58 8.45 -6.78
CA GLU A 193 -9.98 8.62 -5.38
C GLU A 193 -9.37 7.53 -4.49
N LEU A 194 -9.44 6.27 -4.91
CA LEU A 194 -8.79 5.16 -4.19
C LEU A 194 -7.27 5.37 -4.08
N MET A 195 -6.62 5.86 -5.13
CA MET A 195 -5.18 6.20 -5.10
C MET A 195 -4.88 7.33 -4.13
N ASN A 196 -5.69 8.39 -4.12
CA ASN A 196 -5.52 9.54 -3.24
C ASN A 196 -5.73 9.16 -1.76
N GLN A 197 -6.74 8.34 -1.47
CA GLN A 197 -6.98 7.80 -0.13
C GLN A 197 -5.82 6.89 0.33
N SER A 198 -5.24 6.12 -0.59
CA SER A 198 -4.04 5.33 -0.31
C SER A 198 -2.84 6.22 0.04
N GLN A 199 -2.59 7.28 -0.72
CA GLN A 199 -1.50 8.24 -0.40
C GLN A 199 -1.68 8.85 0.99
N GLU A 200 -2.87 9.33 1.29
CA GLU A 200 -3.20 9.92 2.60
C GLU A 200 -2.95 8.93 3.73
N SER A 201 -3.38 7.68 3.55
CA SER A 201 -3.15 6.59 4.51
C SER A 201 -1.66 6.26 4.67
N CYS A 202 -0.90 6.22 3.57
CA CYS A 202 0.55 6.03 3.61
C CYS A 202 1.27 7.16 4.36
N ALA A 203 0.84 8.41 4.15
CA ALA A 203 1.42 9.57 4.81
C ALA A 203 1.08 9.65 6.30
N LYS A 204 -0.20 9.49 6.66
CA LYS A 204 -0.69 9.74 8.04
C LYS A 204 -0.72 8.50 8.92
N LEU A 205 -1.22 7.38 8.41
CA LEU A 205 -1.41 6.16 9.21
C LEU A 205 -0.20 5.24 9.17
N TYR A 206 0.44 5.10 8.01
CA TYR A 206 1.65 4.27 7.87
C TYR A 206 2.95 5.06 8.00
N GLU A 207 2.90 6.39 7.92
CA GLU A 207 4.06 7.28 8.05
C GLU A 207 5.25 6.81 7.19
N CYS A 208 4.96 6.46 5.93
CA CYS A 208 5.94 6.05 4.94
C CYS A 208 6.09 7.03 3.77
N SER A 209 5.47 8.21 3.82
CA SER A 209 5.77 9.28 2.86
C SER A 209 7.04 10.06 3.26
N CYS A 210 7.35 11.12 2.52
CA CYS A 210 8.34 12.13 2.88
C CYS A 210 8.01 13.46 2.18
N PRO A 211 8.60 14.60 2.61
CA PRO A 211 8.28 15.91 2.05
C PRO A 211 8.41 15.98 0.52
N ALA A 212 9.43 15.33 -0.05
CA ALA A 212 9.63 15.29 -1.51
C ALA A 212 8.52 14.49 -2.23
N LEU A 213 8.07 13.37 -1.66
CA LEU A 213 6.95 12.60 -2.21
C LEU A 213 5.64 13.37 -2.11
N ASP A 214 5.39 14.02 -0.96
CA ASP A 214 4.16 14.78 -0.74
C ASP A 214 4.07 15.99 -1.68
N GLU A 215 5.18 16.71 -1.88
CA GLU A 215 5.24 17.79 -2.86
C GLU A 215 5.03 17.26 -4.28
N LEU A 216 5.71 16.17 -4.67
CA LEU A 216 5.57 15.60 -6.01
C LEU A 216 4.15 15.12 -6.29
N VAL A 217 3.48 14.48 -5.33
CA VAL A 217 2.06 14.10 -5.43
C VAL A 217 1.20 15.34 -5.67
N ASN A 218 1.41 16.41 -4.90
CA ASN A 218 0.64 17.64 -5.04
C ASN A 218 0.86 18.29 -6.41
N VAL A 219 2.11 18.36 -6.89
CA VAL A 219 2.41 18.86 -8.24
C VAL A 219 1.73 17.99 -9.31
N CYS A 220 1.76 16.66 -9.18
CA CYS A 220 1.06 15.76 -10.11
C CYS A 220 -0.45 16.07 -10.14
N LYS A 221 -1.09 16.20 -8.97
CA LYS A 221 -2.53 16.51 -8.90
C LYS A 221 -2.85 17.88 -9.51
N SER A 222 -2.06 18.91 -9.20
CA SER A 222 -2.22 20.24 -9.80
C SER A 222 -1.97 20.26 -11.31
N ALA A 223 -1.18 19.33 -11.84
CA ALA A 223 -0.93 19.17 -13.27
C ALA A 223 -2.01 18.37 -14.02
N GLY A 224 -3.02 17.85 -13.33
CA GLY A 224 -4.15 17.12 -13.91
C GLY A 224 -4.16 15.61 -13.67
N ALA A 225 -3.36 15.07 -12.74
CA ALA A 225 -3.56 13.68 -12.31
C ALA A 225 -4.89 13.54 -11.56
N ILE A 226 -5.67 12.53 -11.94
CA ILE A 226 -6.93 12.16 -11.28
C ILE A 226 -6.63 11.60 -9.87
N GLY A 227 -5.59 10.79 -9.78
CA GLY A 227 -5.04 10.29 -8.52
C GLY A 227 -3.53 10.17 -8.57
N SER A 228 -2.87 10.43 -7.44
CA SER A 228 -1.42 10.30 -7.33
C SER A 228 -1.03 9.80 -5.94
N ARG A 229 -0.07 8.87 -5.89
CA ARG A 229 0.43 8.28 -4.64
C ARG A 229 1.88 7.84 -4.78
N LEU A 230 2.58 7.69 -3.66
CA LEU A 230 3.88 7.03 -3.62
C LEU A 230 3.76 5.57 -4.08
N THR A 231 4.84 5.00 -4.61
CA THR A 231 4.91 3.58 -4.96
C THR A 231 6.17 2.93 -4.41
N GLY A 232 6.08 1.62 -4.10
CA GLY A 232 7.08 0.90 -3.33
C GLY A 232 6.98 1.16 -1.82
N ALA A 233 8.12 1.13 -1.14
CA ALA A 233 8.16 1.20 0.33
C ALA A 233 7.95 2.61 0.90
N GLY A 234 8.20 3.66 0.12
CA GLY A 234 8.18 5.04 0.59
C GLY A 234 9.51 5.54 1.17
N TRP A 235 9.44 6.63 1.95
CA TRP A 235 10.56 7.43 2.46
C TRP A 235 11.51 7.96 1.36
N GLY A 236 10.95 8.18 0.18
CA GLY A 236 11.65 8.47 -1.07
C GLY A 236 11.21 7.53 -2.20
N GLY A 237 11.92 7.56 -3.31
CA GLY A 237 11.58 6.80 -4.51
C GLY A 237 10.55 7.51 -5.38
N CYS A 238 9.60 6.77 -5.93
CA CYS A 238 8.68 7.26 -6.96
C CYS A 238 7.26 7.48 -6.46
N THR A 239 6.53 8.31 -7.20
CA THR A 239 5.08 8.35 -7.25
C THR A 239 4.57 7.66 -8.51
N VAL A 240 3.30 7.26 -8.48
CA VAL A 240 2.51 6.78 -9.61
C VAL A 240 1.24 7.62 -9.70
N SER A 241 0.99 8.16 -10.89
CA SER A 241 -0.12 9.10 -11.14
C SER A 241 -1.00 8.57 -12.27
N LEU A 242 -2.32 8.59 -12.06
CA LEU A 242 -3.33 8.26 -13.07
C LEU A 242 -3.69 9.54 -13.82
N VAL A 243 -3.45 9.58 -15.13
CA VAL A 243 -3.58 10.79 -15.95
C VAL A 243 -4.44 10.49 -17.18
N PRO A 244 -5.39 11.35 -17.56
CA PRO A 244 -6.10 11.21 -18.83
C PRO A 244 -5.12 11.28 -20.01
N VAL A 245 -5.28 10.41 -21.00
CA VAL A 245 -4.43 10.39 -22.21
C VAL A 245 -4.41 11.76 -22.89
N ALA A 246 -5.57 12.43 -22.95
CA ALA A 246 -5.72 13.76 -23.55
C ALA A 246 -4.87 14.85 -22.86
N ASP A 247 -4.59 14.70 -21.55
CA ASP A 247 -3.87 15.68 -20.75
C ASP A 247 -2.38 15.37 -20.60
N LEU A 248 -1.93 14.21 -21.10
CA LEU A 248 -0.58 13.68 -20.84
C LEU A 248 0.54 14.66 -21.20
N THR A 249 0.51 15.27 -22.39
CA THR A 249 1.56 16.20 -22.83
C THR A 249 1.66 17.41 -21.91
N ARG A 250 0.51 18.01 -21.55
CA ARG A 250 0.44 19.14 -20.61
C ARG A 250 0.95 18.73 -19.23
N PHE A 251 0.51 17.58 -18.74
CA PHE A 251 0.90 17.01 -17.46
C PHE A 251 2.43 16.84 -17.35
N MET A 252 3.03 16.20 -18.36
CA MET A 252 4.48 15.96 -18.40
C MET A 252 5.29 17.26 -18.43
N HIS A 253 4.85 18.25 -19.22
CA HIS A 253 5.48 19.56 -19.24
C HIS A 253 5.40 20.25 -17.88
N GLN A 254 4.22 20.22 -17.24
CA GLN A 254 4.01 20.88 -15.97
C GLN A 254 4.82 20.27 -14.83
N ILE A 255 4.95 18.94 -14.76
CA ILE A 255 5.80 18.30 -13.74
C ILE A 255 7.28 18.68 -13.91
N ARG A 256 7.79 18.69 -15.15
CA ARG A 256 9.17 19.12 -15.43
C ARG A 256 9.43 20.51 -14.87
N ARG A 257 8.57 21.47 -15.23
CA ARG A 257 8.66 22.86 -14.77
C ARG A 257 8.47 23.02 -13.26
N ASP A 258 7.39 22.45 -12.72
CA ASP A 258 6.93 22.79 -11.38
C ASP A 258 7.62 22.01 -10.27
N TYR A 259 8.24 20.87 -10.57
CA TYR A 259 8.96 20.04 -9.59
C TYR A 259 10.46 19.93 -9.88
N TYR A 260 10.87 19.55 -11.10
CA TYR A 260 12.27 19.22 -11.41
C TYR A 260 13.13 20.44 -11.73
N GLU A 261 12.66 21.37 -12.56
CA GLU A 261 13.40 22.60 -12.91
C GLU A 261 13.64 23.48 -11.67
N LYS A 262 12.66 23.56 -10.75
CA LYS A 262 12.82 24.26 -9.46
C LYS A 262 13.92 23.67 -8.58
N ARG A 263 14.33 22.43 -8.84
CA ARG A 263 15.42 21.74 -8.16
C ARG A 263 16.73 21.79 -8.95
N GLY A 264 16.78 22.55 -10.04
CA GLY A 264 17.97 22.75 -10.87
C GLY A 264 18.27 21.61 -11.84
N LEU A 265 17.33 20.68 -12.06
CA LEU A 265 17.52 19.59 -13.02
C LEU A 265 17.29 20.10 -14.45
N SER A 266 18.18 19.70 -15.35
CA SER A 266 17.99 19.90 -16.79
C SER A 266 16.82 19.06 -17.33
N GLN A 267 16.35 19.40 -18.53
CA GLN A 267 15.30 18.62 -19.21
C GLN A 267 15.72 17.15 -19.40
N HIS A 268 16.97 16.89 -19.75
CA HIS A 268 17.48 15.54 -19.95
C HIS A 268 17.47 14.71 -18.67
N GLU A 269 17.86 15.31 -17.53
CA GLU A 269 17.81 14.63 -16.23
C GLU A 269 16.36 14.38 -15.79
N ALA A 270 15.46 15.36 -16.01
CA ALA A 270 14.05 15.20 -15.71
C ALA A 270 13.40 14.07 -16.53
N ASP A 271 13.75 13.93 -17.80
CA ASP A 271 13.25 12.87 -18.68
C ASP A 271 13.62 11.45 -18.22
N GLN A 272 14.70 11.30 -17.43
CA GLN A 272 15.05 10.02 -16.81
C GLN A 272 14.27 9.74 -15.52
N LEU A 273 13.66 10.77 -14.93
CA LEU A 273 12.95 10.68 -13.65
C LEU A 273 11.44 10.68 -13.80
N VAL A 274 10.88 11.11 -14.94
CA VAL A 274 9.45 11.03 -15.22
C VAL A 274 9.16 10.38 -16.56
N PHE A 275 8.35 9.32 -16.54
CA PHE A 275 8.03 8.55 -17.74
C PHE A 275 6.65 7.90 -17.66
N VAL A 276 6.05 7.68 -18.84
CA VAL A 276 4.79 6.94 -18.97
C VAL A 276 5.11 5.45 -18.86
N SER A 277 4.32 4.73 -18.06
CA SER A 277 4.44 3.29 -17.90
C SER A 277 3.18 2.59 -18.40
N LYS A 278 3.37 1.50 -19.15
CA LYS A 278 2.33 0.54 -19.52
C LYS A 278 2.72 -0.83 -18.95
N PRO A 279 1.76 -1.71 -18.64
CA PRO A 279 2.08 -3.08 -18.23
C PRO A 279 2.97 -3.75 -19.28
N ALA A 280 4.13 -4.25 -18.84
CA ALA A 280 5.17 -4.80 -19.71
C ALA A 280 5.21 -6.33 -19.65
N HIS A 281 6.01 -6.92 -20.53
CA HIS A 281 6.24 -8.36 -20.56
C HIS A 281 6.94 -8.84 -19.26
N PRO A 282 6.60 -10.04 -18.75
CA PRO A 282 7.32 -10.65 -17.65
C PRO A 282 8.74 -11.06 -18.06
N ALA A 283 9.53 -11.60 -17.14
CA ALA A 283 10.84 -12.14 -17.45
C ALA A 283 10.79 -13.19 -18.57
N TYR A 284 11.66 -13.07 -19.57
CA TYR A 284 11.82 -14.00 -20.69
C TYR A 284 13.31 -14.27 -20.97
N VAL A 285 13.60 -15.41 -21.59
CA VAL A 285 14.95 -15.73 -22.09
C VAL A 285 15.01 -15.34 -23.56
N MET A 286 15.98 -14.50 -23.91
CA MET A 286 16.24 -14.11 -25.30
C MET A 286 17.28 -15.06 -25.88
N LEU A 287 16.90 -15.85 -26.88
CA LEU A 287 17.83 -16.69 -27.64
C LEU A 287 18.35 -15.87 -28.83
N VAL A 288 19.66 -15.66 -28.89
CA VAL A 288 20.35 -15.00 -30.01
C VAL A 288 20.99 -16.11 -30.85
N TYR A 289 20.58 -16.22 -32.11
CA TYR A 289 21.10 -17.18 -33.08
C TYR A 289 22.12 -16.53 -34.01
#